data_AF-L0NHA9-F1
#
_entry.id   AF-L0NHA9-F1
#
_cell.length_a   1.000
_cell.length_b   1.000
_cell.length_c   1.000
_cell.angle_alpha   90.00
_cell.angle_beta   90.00
_cell.angle_gamma   90.00
#
_symmetry.space_group_name_H-M   'P 1'
#
loop_
_entity.id
_entity.type
_entity.pdbx_description
1 polymer ?
#
loop_
_entity_poly.entity_id
_entity_poly.type
_entity_poly.pdbx_seq_one_letter_code
_entity_poly.pdbx_strand_id
1 'polypeptide(L)'
;MNDERGELSELDRRVLDSFVTGGSTVQSSADLVLESERRFGERAADAVASFGGSWSFILLFCAVLLLWMSVNISGLFIEPFDPYPFILLNLVLSCVAALQAPIIMMSQKRQEAKDRQRAESDYMVNLRAELEIRQLHEKIDHQMAKQWERLTELQQIQIELLERNDPWQGERN
;
A
#
# COMPACT_ATOMS: atom_id res chain seq x y z
N MET A 1 19.55 -26.11 -1.44
CA MET A 1 18.85 -25.53 -2.60
C MET A 1 17.49 -26.20 -2.89
N ASN A 2 16.86 -26.89 -1.95
CA ASN A 2 15.54 -27.53 -2.15
C ASN A 2 14.48 -27.09 -1.12
N ASP A 3 14.76 -26.01 -0.36
CA ASP A 3 13.93 -25.59 0.78
C ASP A 3 12.99 -24.41 0.43
N GLU A 4 13.41 -23.53 -0.50
CA GLU A 4 12.65 -22.31 -0.86
C GLU A 4 11.42 -22.58 -1.76
N ARG A 5 11.34 -23.74 -2.42
CA ARG A 5 10.16 -24.13 -3.23
C ARG A 5 8.98 -24.61 -2.38
N GLY A 6 9.22 -25.03 -1.14
CA GLY A 6 8.17 -25.43 -0.19
C GLY A 6 7.45 -24.23 0.41
N GLU A 7 8.20 -23.19 0.78
CA GLU A 7 7.65 -21.99 1.43
C GLU A 7 6.70 -21.20 0.53
N LEU A 8 7.00 -21.09 -0.77
CA LEU A 8 6.13 -20.42 -1.75
C LEU A 8 4.80 -21.16 -1.95
N SER A 9 4.84 -22.50 -1.96
CA SER A 9 3.62 -23.31 -2.09
C SER A 9 2.74 -23.26 -0.84
N GLU A 10 3.34 -23.18 0.36
CA GLU A 10 2.58 -22.98 1.59
C GLU A 10 1.94 -21.59 1.68
N LEU A 11 2.62 -20.56 1.18
CA LEU A 11 2.08 -19.20 1.15
C LEU A 11 0.88 -19.11 0.20
N ASP A 12 0.98 -19.69 -0.99
CA ASP A 12 -0.13 -19.79 -1.95
C ASP A 12 -1.32 -20.55 -1.35
N ARG A 13 -1.05 -21.63 -0.62
CA ARG A 13 -2.07 -22.46 0.02
C ARG A 13 -2.73 -21.75 1.20
N ARG A 14 -1.98 -20.95 1.98
CA ARG A 14 -2.52 -20.08 3.04
C ARG A 14 -3.42 -18.99 2.49
N VAL A 15 -3.04 -18.39 1.35
CA VAL A 15 -3.85 -17.39 0.65
C VAL A 15 -5.16 -18.03 0.17
N LEU A 16 -5.09 -19.19 -0.50
CA LEU A 16 -6.28 -19.97 -0.91
C LEU A 16 -7.18 -20.38 0.26
N ASP A 17 -6.60 -20.84 1.38
CA ASP A 17 -7.36 -21.26 2.57
C ASP A 17 -8.03 -20.08 3.29
N SER A 18 -7.37 -18.91 3.32
CA SER A 18 -7.96 -17.68 3.86
C SER A 18 -9.19 -17.21 3.09
N PHE A 19 -9.29 -17.52 1.79
CA PHE A 19 -10.48 -17.22 0.98
C PHE A 19 -11.63 -18.20 1.22
N VAL A 20 -11.35 -19.45 1.58
CA VAL A 20 -12.36 -20.50 1.80
C VAL A 20 -12.90 -20.48 3.24
N THR A 21 -12.06 -20.11 4.21
CA THR A 21 -12.38 -20.22 5.65
C THR A 21 -12.77 -18.87 6.29
N GLY A 22 -12.50 -17.73 5.64
CA GLY A 22 -12.60 -16.37 6.22
C GLY A 22 -14.00 -15.76 6.41
N GLY A 23 -15.07 -16.57 6.47
CA GLY A 23 -16.38 -16.12 6.92
C GLY A 23 -16.43 -15.96 8.44
N SER A 24 -16.07 -14.76 8.91
CA SER A 24 -16.09 -14.27 10.29
C SER A 24 -17.24 -14.78 11.18
N THR A 25 -16.95 -15.36 12.35
CA THR A 25 -17.98 -15.44 13.42
C THR A 25 -17.47 -15.44 14.88
N VAL A 26 -16.23 -15.80 15.23
CA VAL A 26 -15.94 -16.11 16.67
C VAL A 26 -15.14 -15.06 17.46
N GLN A 27 -14.56 -14.02 16.84
CA GLN A 27 -13.73 -13.03 17.56
C GLN A 27 -14.47 -11.78 18.10
N SER A 28 -15.78 -11.70 17.90
CA SER A 28 -16.48 -10.41 17.89
C SER A 28 -16.56 -9.67 19.24
N SER A 29 -16.72 -10.31 20.40
CA SER A 29 -17.11 -9.55 21.61
C SER A 29 -15.96 -8.82 22.33
N ALA A 30 -14.75 -9.38 22.35
CA ALA A 30 -13.59 -8.74 23.00
C ALA A 30 -12.85 -7.79 22.06
N ASP A 31 -12.76 -8.12 20.76
CA ASP A 31 -12.18 -7.24 19.77
C ASP A 31 -13.03 -5.98 19.55
N LEU A 32 -14.37 -6.06 19.58
CA LEU A 32 -15.23 -4.88 19.40
C LEU A 32 -14.98 -3.79 20.47
N VAL A 33 -14.67 -4.15 21.72
CA VAL A 33 -14.40 -3.18 22.79
C VAL A 33 -13.02 -2.55 22.62
N LEU A 34 -11.99 -3.34 22.33
CA LEU A 34 -10.62 -2.86 22.08
C LEU A 34 -10.51 -2.04 20.78
N GLU A 35 -11.27 -2.43 19.76
CA GLU A 35 -11.39 -1.74 18.48
C GLU A 35 -12.17 -0.42 18.65
N SER A 36 -13.18 -0.37 19.53
CA SER A 36 -13.91 0.86 19.84
C SER A 36 -13.06 1.92 20.56
N GLU A 37 -12.21 1.51 21.51
CA GLU A 37 -11.28 2.41 22.21
C GLU A 37 -10.16 2.89 21.28
N ARG A 38 -9.61 1.98 20.44
CA ARG A 38 -8.73 2.37 19.33
C ARG A 38 -9.41 3.41 18.44
N ARG A 39 -10.68 3.22 18.09
CA ARG A 39 -11.41 4.14 17.20
C ARG A 39 -11.55 5.55 17.75
N PHE A 40 -11.69 5.74 19.07
CA PHE A 40 -11.82 7.08 19.65
C PHE A 40 -10.46 7.79 19.78
N GLY A 41 -9.44 7.09 20.27
CA GLY A 41 -8.08 7.61 20.38
C GLY A 41 -7.43 7.88 19.03
N GLU A 42 -7.61 6.97 18.06
CA GLU A 42 -7.13 7.15 16.68
C GLU A 42 -7.85 8.31 16.00
N ARG A 43 -9.17 8.48 16.19
CA ARG A 43 -9.89 9.64 15.62
C ARG A 43 -9.45 10.97 16.22
N ALA A 44 -9.21 11.03 17.53
CA ALA A 44 -8.67 12.22 18.17
C ALA A 44 -7.25 12.52 17.68
N ALA A 45 -6.41 11.50 17.55
CA ALA A 45 -5.05 11.64 17.01
C ALA A 45 -5.04 12.04 15.52
N ASP A 46 -5.94 11.49 14.68
CA ASP A 46 -6.13 11.90 13.28
C ASP A 46 -6.57 13.37 13.18
N ALA A 47 -7.50 13.80 14.05
CA ALA A 47 -7.96 15.18 14.11
C ALA A 47 -6.83 16.13 14.55
N VAL A 48 -6.07 15.78 15.59
CA VAL A 48 -4.94 16.59 16.05
C VAL A 48 -3.80 16.62 15.02
N ALA A 49 -3.49 15.50 14.36
CA ALA A 49 -2.44 15.44 13.34
C ALA A 49 -2.81 16.24 12.08
N SER A 50 -4.07 16.18 11.64
CA SER A 50 -4.55 16.96 10.49
C SER A 50 -4.67 18.45 10.80
N PHE A 51 -5.05 18.80 12.03
CA PHE A 51 -5.13 20.19 12.48
C PHE A 51 -3.76 20.82 12.71
N GLY A 52 -2.84 20.11 13.39
CA GLY A 52 -1.49 20.58 13.70
C GLY A 52 -0.57 20.73 12.48
N GLY A 53 -0.87 20.05 11.36
CA GLY A 53 -0.12 20.14 10.10
C GLY A 53 -0.57 21.26 9.16
N SER A 54 -1.62 22.02 9.49
CA SER A 54 -2.18 23.05 8.61
C SER A 54 -1.50 24.41 8.79
N TRP A 55 -1.24 25.10 7.67
CA TRP A 55 -0.75 26.48 7.66
C TRP A 55 -1.64 27.45 8.44
N SER A 56 -2.96 27.21 8.46
CA SER A 56 -3.91 28.03 9.21
C SER A 56 -3.73 27.93 10.74
N PHE A 57 -3.32 26.75 11.24
CA PHE A 57 -3.05 26.55 12.66
C PHE A 57 -1.83 27.36 13.12
N ILE A 58 -0.75 27.34 12.31
CA ILE A 58 0.47 28.10 12.59
C ILE A 58 0.16 29.60 12.67
N LEU A 59 -0.61 30.14 11.72
CA LEU A 59 -0.99 31.55 11.71
C LEU A 59 -1.86 31.93 12.92
N LEU A 60 -2.85 31.11 13.27
CA LEU A 60 -3.69 31.33 14.46
C LEU A 60 -2.84 31.29 15.74
N PHE A 61 -1.94 30.33 15.87
CA PHE A 61 -1.06 30.19 17.03
C PHE A 61 -0.16 31.42 17.20
N CYS A 62 0.46 31.89 16.11
CA CYS A 62 1.23 33.13 16.12
C CYS A 62 0.37 34.35 16.50
N ALA A 63 -0.86 34.44 15.99
CA ALA A 63 -1.77 35.53 16.34
C ALA A 63 -2.12 35.55 17.84
N VAL A 64 -2.37 34.38 18.45
CA VAL A 64 -2.62 34.25 19.89
C VAL A 64 -1.40 34.67 20.71
N LEU A 65 -0.19 34.29 20.30
CA LEU A 65 1.05 34.71 20.97
C LEU A 65 1.24 36.23 20.89
N LEU A 66 1.04 36.83 19.71
CA LEU A 66 1.12 38.28 19.52
C LEU A 66 0.06 39.04 20.35
N LEU A 67 -1.15 38.49 20.44
CA LEU A 67 -2.22 39.04 21.27
C LEU A 67 -1.85 38.96 22.75
N TRP A 68 -1.34 37.83 23.22
CA TRP A 68 -0.89 37.65 24.60
C TRP A 68 0.22 38.64 24.98
N MET A 69 1.23 38.79 24.12
CA MET A 69 2.30 39.77 24.32
C MET A 69 1.74 41.20 24.33
N SER A 70 0.84 41.53 23.41
CA SER A 70 0.23 42.86 23.31
C SER A 70 -0.60 43.22 24.55
N VAL A 71 -1.37 42.28 25.09
CA VAL A 71 -2.14 42.47 26.35
C VAL A 71 -1.20 42.68 27.55
N ASN A 72 -0.10 41.92 27.65
CA ASN A 72 0.85 42.06 28.76
C ASN A 72 1.74 43.30 28.66
N ILE A 73 2.10 43.74 27.43
CA ILE A 73 2.90 44.96 27.21
C ILE A 73 2.06 46.24 27.39
N SER A 74 0.81 46.23 26.94
CA SER A 74 -0.06 47.42 27.01
C SER A 74 -0.44 47.82 28.44
N GLY A 75 -0.09 47.01 29.45
CA GLY A 75 -0.35 47.34 30.86
C GLY A 75 -1.84 47.48 31.15
N LEU A 76 -2.70 46.78 30.41
CA LEU A 76 -4.16 46.88 30.53
C LEU A 76 -4.66 46.45 31.93
N PHE A 77 -3.83 45.72 32.68
CA PHE A 77 -4.04 45.37 34.08
C PHE A 77 -3.08 46.17 34.99
N ILE A 78 -3.56 46.54 36.18
CA ILE A 78 -2.82 47.30 37.22
C ILE A 78 -1.49 46.60 37.60
N GLU A 79 -1.44 45.27 37.45
CA GLU A 79 -0.25 44.45 37.59
C GLU A 79 -0.12 43.56 36.33
N PRO A 80 1.02 43.55 35.62
CA PRO A 80 1.20 42.69 34.46
C PRO A 80 1.21 41.21 34.89
N PHE A 81 0.37 40.40 34.26
CA PHE A 81 0.25 38.97 34.57
C PHE A 81 1.51 38.17 34.19
N ASP A 82 2.15 38.53 33.07
CA ASP A 82 3.40 37.93 32.58
C ASP A 82 4.34 39.06 32.09
N PRO A 83 5.09 39.72 32.98
CA PRO A 83 6.02 40.79 32.61
C PRO A 83 7.16 40.26 31.73
N TYR A 84 7.73 41.13 30.88
CA TYR A 84 8.94 40.81 30.13
C TYR A 84 10.04 40.31 31.10
N PRO A 85 10.63 39.11 30.92
CA PRO A 85 10.79 38.34 29.68
C PRO A 85 9.79 37.18 29.40
N PHE A 86 8.55 37.25 29.89
CA PHE A 86 7.46 36.28 29.66
C PHE A 86 7.76 34.84 30.12
N ILE A 87 7.93 34.65 31.44
CA ILE A 87 8.28 33.34 32.02
C ILE A 87 7.20 32.28 31.75
N LEU A 88 5.92 32.67 31.84
CA LEU A 88 4.81 31.72 31.73
C LEU A 88 4.63 31.27 30.28
N LEU A 89 4.70 32.21 29.34
CA LEU A 89 4.65 31.90 27.91
C LEU A 89 5.80 30.96 27.50
N ASN A 90 7.01 31.21 28.01
CA ASN A 90 8.17 30.38 27.72
C ASN A 90 8.01 28.95 28.29
N LEU A 91 7.48 28.82 29.52
CA LEU A 91 7.18 27.52 30.11
C LEU A 91 6.18 26.72 29.27
N VAL A 92 5.09 27.37 28.83
CA VAL A 92 4.06 26.72 27.99
C VAL A 92 4.64 26.30 26.64
N LEU A 93 5.38 27.18 25.96
CA LEU A 93 6.02 26.87 24.69
C LEU A 93 6.99 25.69 24.81
N SER A 94 7.80 25.65 25.88
CA SER A 94 8.72 24.56 26.14
C SER A 94 7.99 23.23 26.34
N CYS A 95 6.87 23.23 27.07
CA CYS A 95 6.03 22.05 27.26
C CYS A 95 5.40 21.56 25.94
N VAL A 96 4.86 22.49 25.13
CA VAL A 96 4.30 22.17 23.81
C VAL A 96 5.37 21.56 22.90
N ALA A 97 6.56 22.16 22.84
CA ALA A 97 7.68 21.67 22.05
C ALA A 97 8.14 20.27 22.48
N ALA A 98 8.19 20.00 23.80
CA ALA A 98 8.54 18.68 24.32
C ALA A 98 7.56 17.58 23.88
N LEU A 99 6.28 17.91 23.74
CA LEU A 99 5.24 16.98 23.28
C LEU A 99 5.20 16.81 21.75
N GLN A 100 5.83 17.70 20.98
CA GLN A 100 5.80 17.62 19.51
C GLN A 100 6.48 16.36 18.96
N ALA A 101 7.69 16.03 19.43
CA ALA A 101 8.44 14.90 18.90
C ALA A 101 7.71 13.54 19.06
N PRO A 102 7.12 13.21 20.24
CA PRO A 102 6.31 12.00 20.39
C PRO A 102 5.05 11.99 19.52
N ILE A 103 4.36 13.13 19.38
CA ILE A 103 3.16 13.23 18.52
C ILE A 103 3.52 13.00 17.06
N ILE A 104 4.62 13.60 16.59
CA ILE A 104 5.15 13.39 15.24
C ILE A 104 5.55 11.93 15.05
N MET A 105 6.24 11.32 16.02
CA MET A 105 6.64 9.91 15.94
C MET A 105 5.43 8.96 15.92
N MET A 106 4.38 9.27 16.68
CA MET A 106 3.13 8.51 16.67
C MET A 106 2.39 8.63 15.33
N SER A 107 2.34 9.84 14.74
CA SER A 107 1.72 10.04 13.43
C SER A 107 2.51 9.36 12.31
N GLN A 108 3.85 9.41 12.37
CA GLN A 108 4.76 8.69 11.48
C GLN A 108 4.55 7.18 11.55
N LYS A 109 4.58 6.58 12.75
CA LYS A 109 4.35 5.13 12.92
C LYS A 109 3.02 4.67 12.33
N ARG A 110 1.98 5.49 12.46
CA ARG A 110 0.66 5.19 11.88
C ARG A 110 0.67 5.28 10.35
N GLN A 111 1.36 6.28 9.80
CA GLN A 111 1.51 6.43 8.35
C GLN A 111 2.31 5.27 7.76
N GLU A 112 3.42 4.88 8.38
CA GLU A 112 4.25 3.73 7.98
C GLU A 112 3.44 2.41 7.99
N ALA A 113 2.56 2.21 8.97
CA ALA A 113 1.70 1.03 9.00
C ALA A 113 0.72 0.99 7.81
N LYS A 114 0.14 2.14 7.44
CA LYS A 114 -0.72 2.25 6.25
C LYS A 114 0.08 2.04 4.96
N ASP A 115 1.28 2.61 4.88
CA ASP A 115 2.14 2.49 3.72
C ASP A 115 2.63 1.04 3.53
N ARG A 116 2.93 0.33 4.62
CA ARG A 116 3.28 -1.10 4.58
C ARG A 116 2.14 -1.96 4.04
N GLN A 117 0.91 -1.74 4.51
CA GLN A 117 -0.27 -2.46 3.99
C GLN A 117 -0.50 -2.20 2.51
N ARG A 118 -0.29 -0.96 2.05
CA ARG A 118 -0.35 -0.63 0.61
C ARG A 118 0.72 -1.36 -0.18
N ALA A 119 1.96 -1.38 0.31
CA ALA A 119 3.05 -2.09 -0.35
C ALA A 119 2.80 -3.61 -0.44
N GLU A 120 2.25 -4.23 0.61
CA GLU A 120 1.84 -5.65 0.58
C GLU A 120 0.74 -5.90 -0.46
N SER A 121 -0.27 -5.02 -0.55
CA SER A 121 -1.32 -5.11 -1.57
C SER A 121 -0.75 -4.98 -2.99
N ASP A 122 0.11 -4.00 -3.23
CA ASP A 122 0.74 -3.77 -4.54
C ASP A 122 1.61 -4.95 -4.95
N TYR A 123 2.34 -5.56 -3.99
CA TYR A 123 3.11 -6.78 -4.21
C TYR A 123 2.22 -7.95 -4.65
N MET A 124 1.08 -8.18 -3.99
CA MET A 124 0.14 -9.24 -4.36
C MET A 124 -0.43 -9.03 -5.77
N VAL A 125 -0.77 -7.79 -6.14
CA VAL A 125 -1.26 -7.46 -7.49
C VAL A 125 -0.19 -7.76 -8.55
N ASN A 126 1.07 -7.41 -8.28
CA ASN A 126 2.17 -7.67 -9.21
C ASN A 126 2.42 -9.18 -9.36
N LEU A 127 2.44 -9.92 -8.26
CA LEU A 127 2.58 -11.39 -8.29
C LEU A 127 1.46 -12.04 -9.11
N ARG A 128 0.22 -11.56 -8.94
CA ARG A 128 -0.93 -12.03 -9.74
C ARG A 128 -0.73 -11.75 -11.23
N ALA A 129 -0.30 -10.54 -11.58
CA ALA A 129 -0.04 -10.17 -12.97
C ALA A 129 1.06 -11.07 -13.58
N GLU A 130 2.12 -11.36 -12.82
CA GLU A 130 3.19 -12.26 -13.27
C GLU A 130 2.67 -13.68 -13.55
N LEU A 131 1.84 -14.23 -12.66
CA LEU A 131 1.23 -15.55 -12.85
C LEU A 131 0.28 -15.59 -14.05
N GLU A 132 -0.55 -14.55 -14.22
CA GLU A 132 -1.45 -14.44 -15.37
C GLU A 132 -0.65 -14.37 -16.69
N ILE A 133 0.46 -13.62 -16.73
CA ILE A 133 1.36 -13.56 -17.90
C ILE A 133 1.98 -14.93 -18.20
N ARG A 134 2.47 -15.65 -17.17
CA ARG A 134 3.03 -17.00 -17.37
C ARG A 134 1.99 -17.97 -17.92
N GLN A 135 0.76 -17.94 -17.40
CA GLN A 135 -0.34 -18.78 -17.92
C GLN A 135 -0.71 -18.43 -19.36
N LEU A 136 -0.69 -17.14 -19.72
CA LEU A 136 -0.90 -16.72 -21.11
C LEU A 136 0.23 -17.21 -22.01
N HIS A 137 1.48 -17.13 -21.56
CA HIS A 137 2.63 -17.62 -22.31
C HIS A 137 2.52 -19.13 -22.61
N GLU A 138 2.20 -19.94 -21.60
CA GLU A 138 2.02 -21.39 -21.76
C GLU A 138 0.89 -21.73 -22.75
N LYS A 139 -0.23 -21.00 -22.70
CA LYS A 139 -1.33 -21.15 -23.66
C LYS A 139 -0.91 -20.78 -25.09
N ILE A 140 -0.13 -19.70 -25.25
CA ILE A 140 0.38 -19.27 -26.55
C ILE A 140 1.33 -20.33 -27.10
N ASP A 141 2.28 -20.83 -26.32
CA ASP A 141 3.22 -21.87 -26.74
C ASP A 141 2.50 -23.13 -27.20
N HIS A 142 1.52 -23.59 -26.43
CA HIS A 142 0.70 -24.73 -26.80
C HIS A 142 -0.12 -24.48 -28.09
N GLN A 143 -0.64 -23.28 -28.30
CA GLN A 143 -1.31 -22.93 -29.56
C GLN A 143 -0.34 -22.87 -30.73
N MET A 144 0.85 -22.29 -30.57
CA MET A 144 1.88 -22.22 -31.60
C MET A 144 2.33 -23.61 -32.04
N ALA A 145 2.54 -24.55 -31.11
CA ALA A 145 2.89 -25.93 -31.41
C ALA A 145 1.86 -26.58 -32.36
N LYS A 146 0.56 -26.39 -32.09
CA LYS A 146 -0.53 -26.88 -32.96
C LYS A 146 -0.56 -26.20 -34.33
N GLN A 147 -0.18 -24.93 -34.43
CA GLN A 147 -0.08 -24.26 -35.73
C GLN A 147 1.11 -24.78 -36.54
N TRP A 148 2.23 -25.05 -35.89
CA TRP A 148 3.42 -25.61 -36.51
C TRP A 148 3.19 -27.01 -37.08
N GLU A 149 2.49 -27.87 -36.34
CA GLU A 149 2.10 -29.20 -36.83
C GLU A 149 1.27 -29.10 -38.11
N ARG A 150 0.23 -28.25 -38.11
CA ARG A 150 -0.61 -28.00 -39.30
C ARG A 150 0.14 -27.43 -40.50
N LEU A 151 1.08 -26.52 -40.26
CA LEU A 151 1.93 -25.99 -41.34
C LEU A 151 2.81 -27.09 -41.94
N THR A 152 3.32 -27.99 -41.11
CA THR A 152 4.15 -29.12 -41.55
C THR A 152 3.33 -30.11 -42.38
N GLU A 153 2.11 -30.45 -41.95
CA GLU A 153 1.17 -31.28 -42.72
C GLU A 153 0.86 -30.67 -44.09
N LEU A 154 0.55 -29.36 -44.14
CA LEU A 154 0.29 -28.66 -45.39
C LEU A 154 1.51 -28.66 -46.32
N GLN A 155 2.71 -28.49 -45.79
CA GLN A 155 3.95 -28.57 -46.57
C GLN A 155 4.17 -29.98 -47.13
N GLN A 156 3.93 -31.03 -46.35
CA GLN A 156 4.04 -32.42 -46.82
C GLN A 156 3.06 -32.70 -47.96
N ILE A 157 1.81 -32.26 -47.83
CA ILE A 157 0.79 -32.40 -48.88
C ILE A 157 1.25 -31.66 -50.16
N GLN A 158 1.82 -30.46 -50.04
CA GLN A 158 2.35 -29.75 -51.21
C GLN A 158 3.51 -30.50 -51.88
N ILE A 159 4.42 -31.08 -51.11
CA ILE A 159 5.53 -31.88 -51.64
C ILE A 159 5.00 -33.13 -52.36
N GLU A 160 4.07 -33.86 -51.75
CA GLU A 160 3.45 -35.04 -52.36
C GLU A 160 2.72 -34.71 -53.67
N LEU A 161 1.98 -33.59 -53.71
CA LEU A 161 1.33 -33.12 -54.92
C LEU A 161 2.33 -32.75 -56.02
N LEU A 162 3.47 -32.15 -55.67
CA LEU A 162 4.53 -31.82 -56.63
C LEU A 162 5.22 -33.09 -57.16
N GLU A 163 5.51 -34.07 -56.32
CA GLU A 163 6.07 -35.36 -56.74
C GLU A 163 5.12 -36.12 -57.68
N ARG A 164 3.82 -36.09 -57.40
CA ARG A 164 2.80 -36.75 -58.21
C ARG A 164 2.56 -36.07 -59.57
N ASN A 165 2.75 -34.75 -59.63
CA ASN A 165 2.49 -33.95 -60.83
C ASN A 165 3.77 -33.68 -61.64
N ASP A 166 4.86 -34.38 -61.31
CA ASP A 166 6.14 -34.29 -62.02
C ASP A 166 6.04 -34.99 -63.40
N PRO A 167 6.05 -34.23 -64.52
CA PRO A 167 5.81 -34.79 -65.86
C PRO A 167 6.86 -35.82 -66.30
N TRP A 168 7.98 -35.92 -65.60
CA TRP A 168 9.08 -36.85 -65.89
C TRP A 168 8.90 -38.27 -65.30
N GLN A 169 7.83 -38.54 -64.53
CA GLN A 169 7.55 -39.91 -64.05
C GLN A 169 6.97 -40.83 -65.13
N GLY A 170 6.42 -40.30 -66.24
CA GLY A 170 5.82 -41.07 -67.33
C GLY A 170 6.80 -41.59 -68.40
N GLU A 171 8.05 -41.14 -68.41
CA GLU A 171 9.03 -41.46 -69.48
C GLU A 171 10.08 -42.52 -69.08
N ARG A 172 9.96 -43.14 -67.88
CA ARG A 172 10.95 -44.10 -67.34
C ARG A 172 10.45 -45.55 -67.20
N ASN A 173 9.39 -45.95 -67.89
CA ASN A 173 8.97 -47.36 -68.01
C ASN A 173 9.05 -47.85 -69.45
#